data_AF-A0A7K9Z3M2-F1
#
_entry.id   AF-A0A7K9Z3M2-F1
#
_cell.length_a   1.000
_cell.length_b   1.000
_cell.length_c   1.000
_cell.angle_alpha   90.00
_cell.angle_beta   90.00
_cell.angle_gamma   90.00
#
_symmetry.space_group_name_H-M   'P 1'
#
loop_
_entity.id
_entity.type
_entity.pdbx_description
1 polymer ?
#
loop_
_entity_poly.entity_id
_entity_poly.type
_entity_poly.pdbx_seq_one_letter_code
_entity_poly.pdbx_strand_id
1 'polypeptide(L)'
;VTNQVFPVWTYSYLALLVPVFLITDYVRYKPILLLQGISFIVTWLLLLFAHGVAAMQAVEFFYGMVTATEVAYYAYIYSVVSADHYQRVTSYCRSITLVAATLAAVLGQLLVSLADVSYFHLNAITLASVSLAFVCSLLLPMPQKSMFFHRKGTSQSLPQPRKAVAALSSNTASSCQRDKDCAAADTGPTPAQQAQQPEPQHHVLTVLVQLGKDLKECYGSRKLLYWSLWWALATAGFNQVVNYIQVLWDFRAPSHSSAVYNGAVEAVAT
;
A
#
# COMPACT_ATOMS: atom_id res chain seq x y z
N VAL A 1 -15.50 -27.87 4.15
CA VAL A 1 -14.78 -26.76 4.82
C VAL A 1 -14.08 -25.87 3.79
N THR A 2 -13.19 -26.42 2.94
CA THR A 2 -12.44 -25.66 1.92
C THR A 2 -13.32 -24.76 1.02
N ASN A 3 -14.41 -25.29 0.46
CA ASN A 3 -15.35 -24.53 -0.39
C ASN A 3 -16.18 -23.47 0.35
N GLN A 4 -16.16 -23.46 1.68
CA GLN A 4 -16.92 -22.49 2.50
C GLN A 4 -16.01 -21.43 3.13
N VAL A 5 -14.72 -21.74 3.29
CA VAL A 5 -13.74 -20.90 4.01
C VAL A 5 -12.92 -20.08 3.01
N PHE A 6 -12.19 -20.73 2.09
CA PHE A 6 -11.27 -20.03 1.17
C PHE A 6 -11.92 -18.97 0.26
N PRO A 7 -13.17 -19.12 -0.23
CA PRO A 7 -13.79 -18.07 -1.02
C PRO A 7 -13.99 -16.77 -0.25
N VAL A 8 -14.12 -16.82 1.08
CA VAL A 8 -14.34 -15.63 1.92
C VAL A 8 -13.17 -14.67 1.79
N TRP A 9 -11.93 -15.15 1.79
CA TRP A 9 -10.75 -14.31 1.58
C TRP A 9 -10.80 -13.60 0.23
N THR A 10 -11.00 -14.34 -0.87
CA THR A 10 -11.03 -13.75 -2.21
C THR A 10 -12.12 -12.69 -2.37
N TYR A 11 -13.34 -12.97 -1.91
CA TYR A 11 -14.45 -12.02 -2.05
C TYR A 11 -14.33 -10.84 -1.11
N SER A 12 -13.89 -11.05 0.13
CA SER A 12 -13.65 -9.96 1.08
C SER A 12 -12.51 -9.06 0.61
N TYR A 13 -11.40 -9.62 0.14
CA TYR A 13 -10.29 -8.87 -0.44
C TYR A 13 -10.76 -7.98 -1.61
N LEU A 14 -11.51 -8.54 -2.57
CA LEU A 14 -12.05 -7.78 -3.69
C LEU A 14 -12.96 -6.64 -3.23
N ALA A 15 -13.87 -6.91 -2.29
CA ALA A 15 -14.80 -5.91 -1.76
C ALA A 15 -14.09 -4.82 -0.93
N LEU A 16 -13.03 -5.19 -0.20
CA LEU A 16 -12.28 -4.30 0.68
C LEU A 16 -11.25 -3.43 -0.05
N LEU A 17 -10.80 -3.82 -1.25
CA LEU A 17 -9.86 -3.02 -2.05
C LEU A 17 -10.35 -1.58 -2.26
N VAL A 18 -11.61 -1.39 -2.66
CA VAL A 18 -12.18 -0.07 -2.92
C VAL A 18 -12.23 0.81 -1.65
N PRO A 19 -12.87 0.40 -0.54
CA PRO A 19 -12.93 1.23 0.66
C PRO A 19 -11.55 1.44 1.28
N VAL A 20 -10.68 0.43 1.31
CA VAL A 20 -9.31 0.58 1.85
C VAL A 20 -8.50 1.56 1.00
N PHE A 21 -8.61 1.52 -0.33
CA PHE A 21 -7.96 2.48 -1.20
C PHE A 21 -8.46 3.92 -0.98
N LEU A 22 -9.78 4.12 -0.81
CA LEU A 22 -10.34 5.44 -0.51
C LEU A 22 -9.91 5.95 0.87
N ILE A 23 -9.89 5.07 1.88
CA ILE A 23 -9.38 5.39 3.22
C ILE A 23 -7.91 5.78 3.13
N THR A 24 -7.11 5.06 2.34
CA THR A 24 -5.68 5.33 2.14
C THR A 24 -5.43 6.74 1.60
N ASP A 25 -6.24 7.16 0.63
CA ASP A 25 -6.17 8.48 0.05
C ASP A 25 -6.59 9.58 1.04
N TYR A 26 -7.65 9.33 1.83
CA TYR A 26 -8.19 10.31 2.78
C TYR A 26 -7.34 10.47 4.05
N VAL A 27 -6.98 9.37 4.72
CA VAL A 27 -6.40 9.39 6.07
C VAL A 27 -4.87 9.26 6.11
N ARG A 28 -4.23 9.20 4.94
CA ARG A 28 -2.78 8.91 4.78
C ARG A 28 -2.41 7.51 5.30
N TYR A 29 -1.11 7.20 5.27
CA TYR A 29 -0.62 5.83 5.48
C TYR A 29 -0.76 5.26 6.91
N LYS A 30 -0.82 6.11 7.96
CA LYS A 30 -0.76 5.63 9.36
C LYS A 30 -2.00 4.85 9.79
N PRO A 31 -3.24 5.28 9.49
CA PRO A 31 -4.44 4.50 9.83
C PRO A 31 -4.55 3.17 9.06
N ILE A 32 -4.05 3.10 7.82
CA ILE A 32 -4.01 1.85 7.05
C ILE A 32 -3.12 0.84 7.76
N LEU A 33 -1.95 1.28 8.20
CA LEU A 33 -0.99 0.42 8.87
C LEU A 33 -1.52 -0.05 10.23
N LEU A 34 -2.25 0.83 10.93
CA LEU A 34 -2.96 0.44 12.15
C LEU A 34 -4.02 -0.62 11.88
N LEU A 35 -4.84 -0.40 10.86
CA LEU A 35 -5.89 -1.32 10.43
C LEU A 35 -5.31 -2.69 10.06
N GLN A 36 -4.20 -2.70 9.33
CA GLN A 36 -3.49 -3.91 8.93
C GLN A 36 -2.98 -4.68 10.16
N GLY A 37 -2.31 -4.00 11.09
CA GLY A 37 -1.76 -4.64 12.28
C GLY A 37 -2.83 -5.18 13.23
N ILE A 38 -3.92 -4.45 13.44
CA ILE A 38 -5.06 -4.94 14.23
C ILE A 38 -5.69 -6.17 13.57
N SER A 39 -5.89 -6.14 12.24
CA SER A 39 -6.44 -7.27 11.50
C SER A 39 -5.56 -8.51 11.62
N PHE A 40 -4.24 -8.35 11.51
CA PHE A 40 -3.29 -9.45 11.75
C PHE A 40 -3.40 -10.01 13.19
N ILE A 41 -3.44 -9.17 14.22
CA ILE A 41 -3.58 -9.63 15.61
C ILE A 41 -4.90 -10.42 15.79
N VAL A 42 -6.01 -9.91 15.25
CA VAL A 42 -7.32 -10.58 15.31
C VAL A 42 -7.29 -11.93 14.61
N THR A 43 -6.70 -12.02 13.41
CA THR A 43 -6.59 -13.28 12.65
C THR A 43 -5.86 -14.35 13.47
N TRP A 44 -4.73 -14.02 14.11
CA TRP A 44 -3.96 -15.00 14.88
C TRP A 44 -4.59 -15.34 16.24
N LEU A 45 -5.29 -14.40 16.87
CA LEU A 45 -6.11 -14.70 18.06
C LEU A 45 -7.25 -15.68 17.72
N LEU A 46 -7.92 -15.47 16.58
CA LEU A 46 -8.95 -16.39 16.10
C LEU A 46 -8.38 -17.77 15.78
N LEU A 47 -7.20 -17.85 15.16
CA LEU A 47 -6.52 -19.13 14.90
C LEU A 47 -6.17 -19.90 16.19
N LEU A 48 -5.81 -19.21 17.27
CA LEU A 48 -5.43 -19.85 18.53
C LEU A 48 -6.62 -20.30 19.37
N PHE A 49 -7.70 -19.52 19.42
CA PHE A 49 -8.77 -19.70 20.39
C PHE A 49 -10.12 -20.10 19.78
N ALA A 50 -10.35 -19.78 18.51
CA ALA A 50 -11.64 -19.99 17.87
C ALA A 50 -11.69 -21.30 17.08
N HIS A 51 -12.83 -21.97 17.13
CA HIS A 51 -13.04 -23.26 16.48
C HIS A 51 -14.31 -23.22 15.62
N GLY A 52 -14.30 -23.99 14.53
CA GLY A 52 -15.46 -24.13 13.64
C GLY A 52 -15.40 -23.26 12.38
N VAL A 53 -16.33 -23.52 11.47
CA VAL A 53 -16.32 -22.93 10.12
C VAL A 53 -16.51 -21.42 10.14
N ALA A 54 -17.43 -20.91 10.97
CA ALA A 54 -17.70 -19.47 11.07
C ALA A 54 -16.46 -18.69 11.58
N ALA A 55 -15.71 -19.27 12.52
CA ALA A 55 -14.46 -18.69 12.99
C ALA A 55 -13.41 -18.64 11.87
N MET A 56 -13.27 -19.73 11.10
CA MET A 56 -12.35 -19.76 9.96
C MET A 56 -12.76 -18.78 8.86
N GLN A 57 -14.07 -18.58 8.62
CA GLN A 57 -14.53 -17.53 7.71
C GLN A 57 -14.16 -16.12 8.20
N ALA A 58 -14.24 -15.88 9.51
CA ALA A 58 -13.80 -14.62 10.10
C ALA A 58 -12.28 -14.41 9.96
N VAL A 59 -11.48 -15.47 10.18
CA VAL A 59 -10.02 -15.49 9.92
C VAL A 59 -9.74 -15.04 8.48
N GLU A 60 -10.39 -15.67 7.50
CA GLU A 60 -10.22 -15.35 6.07
C GLU A 60 -10.66 -13.92 5.73
N PHE A 61 -11.72 -13.40 6.38
CA PHE A 61 -12.15 -12.02 6.21
C PHE A 61 -11.12 -11.01 6.71
N PHE A 62 -10.61 -11.17 7.94
CA PHE A 62 -9.59 -10.29 8.49
C PHE A 62 -8.26 -10.42 7.73
N TYR A 63 -7.94 -11.62 7.28
CA TYR A 63 -6.79 -11.83 6.39
C TYR A 63 -6.97 -11.16 5.03
N GLY A 64 -8.19 -11.16 4.47
CA GLY A 64 -8.54 -10.41 3.25
C GLY A 64 -8.39 -8.90 3.44
N MET A 65 -8.71 -8.38 4.63
CA MET A 65 -8.46 -6.98 5.00
C MET A 65 -6.97 -6.66 5.01
N VAL A 66 -6.14 -7.53 5.60
CA VAL A 66 -4.68 -7.40 5.56
C VAL A 66 -4.18 -7.30 4.12
N THR A 67 -4.59 -8.23 3.25
CA THR A 67 -4.17 -8.24 1.84
C THR A 67 -4.59 -6.97 1.11
N ALA A 68 -5.81 -6.46 1.37
CA ALA A 68 -6.29 -5.18 0.81
C ALA A 68 -5.42 -3.99 1.27
N THR A 69 -5.12 -3.93 2.57
CA THR A 69 -4.29 -2.84 3.14
C THR A 69 -2.85 -2.88 2.64
N GLU A 70 -2.29 -4.07 2.39
CA GLU A 70 -0.94 -4.21 1.86
C GLU A 70 -0.82 -3.65 0.43
N VAL A 71 -1.78 -3.94 -0.44
CA VAL A 71 -1.80 -3.41 -1.81
C VAL A 71 -1.92 -1.88 -1.81
N ALA A 72 -2.79 -1.34 -0.96
CA ALA A 72 -2.95 0.11 -0.82
C ALA A 72 -1.67 0.76 -0.25
N TYR A 73 -0.99 0.10 0.69
CA TYR A 73 0.28 0.55 1.25
C TYR A 73 1.40 0.60 0.20
N TYR A 74 1.54 -0.43 -0.65
CA TYR A 74 2.51 -0.37 -1.76
C TYR A 74 2.21 0.76 -2.74
N ALA A 75 0.94 0.96 -3.11
CA ALA A 75 0.53 2.07 -3.97
C ALA A 75 0.92 3.42 -3.35
N TYR A 76 0.72 3.58 -2.03
CA TYR A 76 1.14 4.76 -1.30
C TYR A 76 2.66 4.98 -1.34
N ILE A 77 3.48 3.95 -1.10
CA ILE A 77 4.94 4.07 -1.15
C ILE A 77 5.39 4.62 -2.51
N TYR A 78 4.87 4.09 -3.61
CA TYR A 78 5.24 4.56 -4.95
C TYR A 78 4.76 5.98 -5.23
N SER A 79 3.68 6.44 -4.60
CA SER A 79 3.22 7.83 -4.75
C SER A 79 4.15 8.88 -4.09
N VAL A 80 4.90 8.47 -3.06
CA VAL A 80 5.76 9.38 -2.28
C VAL A 80 7.22 9.37 -2.77
N VAL A 81 7.66 8.25 -3.35
CA VAL A 81 9.02 8.06 -3.85
C VAL A 81 9.15 8.70 -5.25
N SER A 82 10.34 9.21 -5.61
CA SER A 82 10.56 9.67 -6.99
C SER A 82 10.78 8.49 -7.94
N ALA A 83 10.39 8.64 -9.21
CA ALA A 83 10.50 7.59 -10.22
C ALA A 83 11.92 6.99 -10.34
N ASP A 84 12.97 7.80 -10.12
CA ASP A 84 14.37 7.37 -10.16
C ASP A 84 14.72 6.29 -9.11
N HIS A 85 13.95 6.25 -8.01
CA HIS A 85 14.18 5.34 -6.89
C HIS A 85 13.20 4.16 -6.87
N TYR A 86 12.24 4.08 -7.81
CA TYR A 86 11.23 3.01 -7.83
C TYR A 86 11.86 1.63 -7.81
N GLN A 87 12.84 1.37 -8.69
CA GLN A 87 13.50 0.07 -8.75
C GLN A 87 14.18 -0.31 -7.42
N ARG A 88 14.84 0.64 -6.75
CA ARG A 88 15.52 0.39 -5.48
C ARG A 88 14.52 0.09 -4.37
N VAL A 89 13.45 0.88 -4.27
CA VAL A 89 12.41 0.69 -3.26
C VAL A 89 11.66 -0.61 -3.48
N THR A 90 11.29 -0.92 -4.73
CA THR A 90 10.69 -2.21 -5.09
C THR A 90 11.63 -3.37 -4.74
N SER A 91 12.92 -3.25 -5.05
CA SER A 91 13.91 -4.28 -4.72
C SER A 91 13.99 -4.51 -3.22
N TYR A 92 14.10 -3.46 -2.40
CA TYR A 92 14.14 -3.62 -0.94
C TYR A 92 12.86 -4.26 -0.40
N CYS A 93 11.68 -3.80 -0.83
CA CYS A 93 10.42 -4.38 -0.40
C CYS A 93 10.35 -5.87 -0.74
N ARG A 94 10.63 -6.24 -1.99
CA ARG A 94 10.54 -7.63 -2.46
C ARG A 94 11.59 -8.51 -1.80
N SER A 95 12.83 -8.05 -1.69
CA SER A 95 13.90 -8.82 -1.05
C SER A 95 13.63 -9.07 0.43
N ILE A 96 13.13 -8.07 1.17
CA ILE A 96 12.80 -8.24 2.60
C ILE A 96 11.67 -9.26 2.77
N THR A 97 10.61 -9.19 1.96
CA THR A 97 9.50 -10.15 2.03
C THR A 97 9.96 -11.57 1.71
N LEU A 98 10.79 -11.76 0.68
CA LEU A 98 11.31 -13.08 0.32
C LEU A 98 12.21 -13.64 1.42
N VAL A 99 13.17 -12.85 1.92
CA VAL A 99 14.06 -13.27 3.02
C VAL A 99 13.26 -13.61 4.27
N ALA A 100 12.27 -12.78 4.63
CA ALA A 100 11.41 -13.04 5.78
C ALA A 100 10.59 -14.33 5.61
N ALA A 101 10.04 -14.56 4.41
CA ALA A 101 9.30 -15.79 4.09
C ALA A 101 10.19 -17.03 4.18
N THR A 102 11.39 -17.01 3.57
CA THR A 102 12.34 -18.13 3.65
C THR A 102 12.75 -18.38 5.11
N LEU A 103 13.08 -17.34 5.87
CA LEU A 103 13.45 -17.48 7.29
C LEU A 103 12.30 -18.03 8.12
N ALA A 104 11.07 -17.56 7.91
CA ALA A 104 9.88 -18.05 8.61
C ALA A 104 9.57 -19.51 8.27
N ALA A 105 9.70 -19.90 6.99
CA ALA A 105 9.46 -21.26 6.53
C ALA A 105 10.50 -22.24 7.08
N VAL A 106 11.79 -21.86 7.04
CA VAL A 106 12.89 -22.65 7.65
C VAL A 106 12.70 -22.75 9.16
N LEU A 107 12.47 -21.63 9.84
CA LEU A 107 12.30 -21.61 11.30
C LEU A 107 11.08 -22.43 11.72
N GLY A 108 9.95 -22.25 11.05
CA GLY A 108 8.73 -23.02 11.30
C GLY A 108 8.95 -24.52 11.12
N GLN A 109 9.64 -24.92 10.04
CA GLN A 109 9.96 -26.32 9.81
C GLN A 109 10.91 -26.88 10.89
N LEU A 110 11.94 -26.14 11.29
CA LEU A 110 12.89 -26.57 12.32
C LEU A 110 12.20 -26.74 13.69
N LEU A 111 11.32 -25.81 14.05
CA LEU A 111 10.59 -25.89 15.33
C LEU A 111 9.67 -27.12 15.39
N VAL A 112 8.99 -27.43 14.28
CA VAL A 112 8.12 -28.61 14.20
C VAL A 112 8.94 -29.90 14.14
N SER A 113 10.04 -29.95 13.39
CA SER A 113 10.78 -31.20 13.15
C SER A 113 11.80 -31.57 14.23
N LEU A 114 12.50 -30.58 14.83
CA LEU A 114 13.56 -30.84 15.82
C LEU A 114 13.09 -30.64 17.27
N ALA A 115 12.18 -29.69 17.49
CA ALA A 115 11.75 -29.31 18.83
C ALA A 115 10.34 -29.82 19.19
N ASP A 116 9.71 -30.59 18.28
CA ASP A 116 8.35 -31.15 18.42
C ASP A 116 7.31 -30.10 18.88
N VAL A 117 7.50 -28.85 18.43
CA VAL A 117 6.68 -27.72 18.84
C VAL A 117 5.32 -27.84 18.18
N SER A 118 4.27 -27.91 18.98
CA SER A 118 2.90 -28.00 18.45
C SER A 118 2.49 -26.76 17.67
N TYR A 119 1.57 -26.92 16.71
CA TYR A 119 1.02 -25.83 15.88
C TYR A 119 0.43 -24.68 16.72
N PHE A 120 -0.04 -24.96 17.93
CA PHE A 120 -0.50 -23.93 18.86
C PHE A 120 0.62 -22.96 19.24
N HIS A 121 1.79 -23.49 19.63
CA HIS A 121 2.94 -22.67 20.01
C HIS A 121 3.52 -21.93 18.80
N LEU A 122 3.49 -22.53 17.61
CA LEU A 122 3.86 -21.85 16.36
C LEU A 122 2.98 -20.61 16.12
N ASN A 123 1.67 -20.75 16.25
CA ASN A 123 0.73 -19.63 16.12
C ASN A 123 0.93 -18.58 17.23
N ALA A 124 1.25 -19.00 18.45
CA ALA A 124 1.55 -18.08 19.57
C ALA A 124 2.83 -17.28 19.33
N ILE A 125 3.89 -17.90 18.81
CA ILE A 125 5.13 -17.21 18.43
C ILE A 125 4.85 -16.18 17.33
N THR A 126 4.07 -16.55 16.31
CA THR A 126 3.72 -15.62 15.23
C THR A 126 2.85 -14.46 15.76
N LEU A 127 1.90 -14.72 16.65
CA LEU A 127 1.12 -13.66 17.30
C LEU A 127 2.00 -12.70 18.09
N ALA A 128 2.98 -13.21 18.84
CA ALA A 128 3.93 -12.37 19.58
C ALA A 128 4.78 -11.51 18.64
N SER A 129 5.28 -12.09 17.55
CA SER A 129 6.05 -11.38 16.51
C SER A 129 5.25 -10.27 15.84
N VAL A 130 4.01 -10.57 15.41
CA VAL A 130 3.09 -9.60 14.81
C VAL A 130 2.75 -8.49 15.80
N SER A 131 2.49 -8.82 17.07
CA SER A 131 2.17 -7.83 18.11
C SER A 131 3.36 -6.90 18.38
N LEU A 132 4.57 -7.43 18.42
CA LEU A 132 5.79 -6.64 18.55
C LEU A 132 5.98 -5.72 17.34
N ALA A 133 5.81 -6.24 16.12
CA ALA A 133 5.89 -5.45 14.89
C ALA A 133 4.85 -4.32 14.87
N PHE A 134 3.63 -4.59 15.33
CA PHE A 134 2.58 -3.58 15.47
C PHE A 134 3.00 -2.47 16.43
N VAL A 135 3.48 -2.81 17.63
CA VAL A 135 3.96 -1.83 18.63
C VAL A 135 5.12 -1.01 18.07
N CYS A 136 6.11 -1.64 17.44
CA CYS A 136 7.23 -0.94 16.79
C CYS A 136 6.72 0.03 15.72
N SER A 137 5.66 -0.34 15.00
CA SER A 137 5.12 0.52 13.96
C SER A 137 4.37 1.75 14.49
N LEU A 138 3.84 1.68 15.73
CA LEU A 138 3.28 2.86 16.42
C LEU A 138 4.35 3.93 16.70
N LEU A 139 5.59 3.49 16.94
CA LEU A 139 6.74 4.32 17.24
C LEU A 139 7.36 4.98 15.99
N LEU A 140 6.99 4.54 14.78
CA LEU A 140 7.48 5.13 13.54
C LEU A 140 6.94 6.57 13.37
N PRO A 141 7.82 7.53 13.03
CA PRO A 141 7.44 8.92 12.84
C PRO A 141 6.52 9.10 11.63
N MET A 142 5.57 10.04 11.72
CA MET A 142 4.65 10.36 10.62
C MET A 142 5.36 11.19 9.53
N PRO A 143 5.54 10.71 8.28
CA PRO A 143 5.89 11.55 7.15
C PRO A 143 4.85 12.65 6.97
N GLN A 144 5.36 13.88 6.95
CA GLN A 144 4.55 15.10 6.90
C GLN A 144 4.05 15.45 5.49
N LYS A 145 4.44 14.71 4.46
CA LYS A 145 4.06 15.00 3.07
C LYS A 145 2.80 14.22 2.67
N SER A 146 1.72 14.95 2.44
CA SER A 146 0.48 14.45 1.85
C SER A 146 0.59 14.41 0.32
N MET A 147 -0.03 13.39 -0.29
CA MET A 147 0.05 13.04 -1.71
C MET A 147 -0.32 14.20 -2.67
N PHE A 148 -1.17 15.14 -2.26
CA PHE A 148 -1.72 16.16 -3.17
C PHE A 148 -1.59 17.63 -2.70
N PHE A 149 -1.24 17.89 -1.44
CA PHE A 149 -1.42 19.25 -0.86
C PHE A 149 -0.18 20.15 -0.88
N HIS A 150 0.91 19.80 -1.57
CA HIS A 150 2.09 20.67 -1.70
C HIS A 150 2.61 20.80 -3.14
N ARG A 151 1.73 21.08 -4.10
CA ARG A 151 2.12 21.80 -5.32
C ARG A 151 1.96 23.31 -5.11
N LYS A 152 2.67 23.89 -4.15
CA LYS A 152 2.93 25.33 -4.14
C LYS A 152 4.31 25.58 -4.72
N GLY A 153 4.34 25.92 -6.01
CA GLY A 153 5.29 26.93 -6.49
C GLY A 153 6.66 26.50 -7.00
N THR A 154 6.91 25.26 -7.41
CA THR A 154 8.07 24.99 -8.29
C THR A 154 7.67 25.15 -9.75
N SER A 155 7.28 26.38 -10.12
CA SER A 155 7.53 26.88 -11.46
C SER A 155 9.03 27.17 -11.54
N GLN A 156 9.84 26.12 -11.60
CA GLN A 156 11.19 26.28 -12.13
C GLN A 156 11.01 26.59 -13.61
N SER A 157 11.27 27.84 -13.97
CA SER A 157 11.43 28.26 -15.34
C SER A 157 12.45 27.36 -15.99
N LEU A 158 12.01 26.52 -16.94
CA LEU A 158 12.93 26.03 -17.95
C LEU A 158 13.53 27.27 -18.64
N PRO A 159 14.85 27.44 -18.67
CA PRO A 159 15.46 28.41 -19.57
C PRO A 159 15.25 27.90 -20.99
N GLN A 160 14.36 28.59 -21.71
CA GLN A 160 14.22 28.46 -23.15
C GLN A 160 15.59 28.74 -23.79
N PRO A 161 16.13 27.91 -24.69
CA PRO A 161 17.32 28.27 -25.45
C PRO A 161 16.90 29.27 -26.53
N ARG A 162 16.87 30.55 -26.19
CA ARG A 162 16.82 31.64 -27.17
C ARG A 162 18.22 31.85 -27.71
N LYS A 163 18.37 31.55 -29.01
CA LYS A 163 19.50 31.95 -29.86
C LYS A 163 19.86 33.42 -29.60
N ALA A 164 21.08 33.67 -29.14
CA ALA A 164 21.69 34.99 -29.12
C ALA A 164 22.93 34.94 -30.02
N VAL A 165 22.77 35.50 -31.22
CA VAL A 165 23.85 35.96 -32.08
C VAL A 165 24.09 37.44 -31.73
N ALA A 166 25.35 37.86 -31.84
CA ALA A 166 25.87 39.24 -31.84
C ALA A 166 26.21 39.90 -30.49
N ALA A 167 27.45 39.64 -30.07
CA ALA A 167 28.54 40.61 -29.90
C ALA A 167 28.21 42.10 -29.60
N LEU A 168 28.70 42.53 -28.43
CA LEU A 168 29.74 43.55 -28.22
C LEU A 168 29.38 45.07 -28.29
N SER A 169 29.49 45.68 -27.10
CA SER A 169 30.01 47.03 -26.78
C SER A 169 29.24 48.30 -27.18
N SER A 170 28.88 49.12 -26.19
CA SER A 170 29.71 50.27 -25.74
C SER A 170 28.93 51.29 -24.88
N ASN A 171 29.68 51.97 -24.01
CA ASN A 171 29.48 53.32 -23.44
C ASN A 171 28.62 53.55 -22.18
N THR A 172 29.33 53.58 -21.05
CA THR A 172 29.61 54.76 -20.19
C THR A 172 28.59 55.90 -20.07
N ALA A 173 28.33 56.27 -18.81
CA ALA A 173 28.16 57.62 -18.25
C ALA A 173 26.77 58.04 -17.72
N SER A 174 26.74 58.15 -16.38
CA SER A 174 26.38 59.37 -15.64
C SER A 174 24.92 59.67 -15.24
N SER A 175 24.84 60.08 -13.97
CA SER A 175 24.04 61.15 -13.40
C SER A 175 22.64 60.85 -12.85
N CYS A 176 22.51 61.22 -11.57
CA CYS A 176 21.34 61.30 -10.74
C CYS A 176 20.23 62.20 -11.32
N GLN A 177 18.96 61.87 -11.06
CA GLN A 177 17.99 62.87 -10.60
C GLN A 177 16.76 62.25 -9.92
N ARG A 178 16.30 63.00 -8.92
CA ARG A 178 15.20 62.79 -7.97
C ARG A 178 14.01 63.62 -8.47
N ASP A 179 12.78 63.10 -8.37
CA ASP A 179 11.60 63.83 -7.84
C ASP A 179 10.26 63.08 -8.03
N LYS A 180 9.44 63.12 -6.95
CA LYS A 180 7.97 63.32 -6.89
C LYS A 180 7.05 62.27 -7.55
N ASP A 181 5.96 61.77 -6.95
CA ASP A 181 4.99 62.32 -5.99
C ASP A 181 4.32 61.22 -5.13
N CYS A 182 3.77 61.62 -3.98
CA CYS A 182 2.83 60.87 -3.14
C CYS A 182 1.44 61.55 -3.15
N ALA A 183 0.41 60.78 -2.76
CA ALA A 183 -1.02 61.12 -2.55
C ALA A 183 -1.93 60.67 -3.72
N ALA A 184 -3.13 60.12 -3.58
CA ALA A 184 -4.06 59.90 -2.47
C ALA A 184 -5.02 58.74 -2.88
N ALA A 185 -5.50 57.91 -1.95
CA ALA A 185 -6.88 57.90 -1.46
C ALA A 185 -7.76 56.74 -1.99
N ASP A 186 -8.56 56.22 -1.04
CA ASP A 186 -9.90 55.66 -1.18
C ASP A 186 -10.09 54.26 -1.78
N THR A 187 -10.57 53.32 -0.95
CA THR A 187 -12.00 52.89 -0.91
C THR A 187 -12.14 51.48 -0.29
N GLY A 188 -12.85 51.39 0.84
CA GLY A 188 -13.80 50.29 1.13
C GLY A 188 -13.30 49.00 1.82
N PRO A 189 -13.95 48.58 2.93
CA PRO A 189 -13.67 47.30 3.59
C PRO A 189 -14.39 46.12 2.93
N THR A 190 -13.71 44.99 3.02
CA THR A 190 -14.07 43.58 2.79
C THR A 190 -15.55 43.22 3.06
N PRO A 191 -16.21 42.43 2.18
CA PRO A 191 -17.21 41.48 2.60
C PRO A 191 -16.51 40.16 2.94
N ALA A 192 -16.66 39.74 4.19
CA ALA A 192 -16.19 38.48 4.73
C ALA A 192 -16.52 37.30 3.79
N GLN A 193 -15.49 36.63 3.28
CA GLN A 193 -15.64 35.32 2.68
C GLN A 193 -16.02 34.34 3.79
N GLN A 194 -17.29 33.99 3.82
CA GLN A 194 -17.83 32.86 4.56
C GLN A 194 -17.00 31.61 4.21
N ALA A 195 -16.37 31.05 5.23
CA ALA A 195 -15.76 29.73 5.18
C ALA A 195 -16.87 28.68 4.98
N GLN A 196 -17.17 28.35 3.72
CA GLN A 196 -17.96 27.16 3.39
C GLN A 196 -17.10 25.92 3.68
N GLN A 197 -17.42 25.25 4.78
CA GLN A 197 -17.01 23.86 5.02
C GLN A 197 -17.64 22.97 3.92
N PRO A 198 -16.92 21.99 3.34
CA PRO A 198 -17.51 21.10 2.36
C PRO A 198 -18.30 19.98 3.04
N GLU A 199 -19.56 19.82 2.63
CA GLU A 199 -20.41 18.66 2.90
C GLU A 199 -19.72 17.35 2.44
N PRO A 200 -19.54 16.35 3.32
CA PRO A 200 -18.69 15.17 3.07
C PRO A 200 -19.20 14.25 1.95
N GLN A 201 -20.50 14.24 1.65
CA GLN A 201 -21.08 13.34 0.64
C GLN A 201 -20.72 13.72 -0.79
N HIS A 202 -20.66 15.02 -1.10
CA HIS A 202 -20.27 15.50 -2.43
C HIS A 202 -18.80 15.20 -2.74
N HIS A 203 -17.96 15.12 -1.70
CA HIS A 203 -16.53 14.87 -1.84
C HIS A 203 -16.23 13.44 -2.30
N VAL A 204 -16.85 12.43 -1.68
CA VAL A 204 -16.63 11.02 -2.05
C VAL A 204 -17.10 10.74 -3.48
N LEU A 205 -18.27 11.25 -3.86
CA LEU A 205 -18.77 11.08 -5.23
C LEU A 205 -17.83 11.74 -6.25
N THR A 206 -17.29 12.91 -5.92
CA THR A 206 -16.31 13.60 -6.78
C THR A 206 -15.02 12.79 -6.94
N VAL A 207 -14.51 12.20 -5.85
CA VAL A 207 -13.34 11.32 -5.88
C VAL A 207 -13.60 10.07 -6.71
N LEU A 208 -14.77 9.43 -6.56
CA LEU A 208 -15.15 8.26 -7.37
C LEU A 208 -15.27 8.59 -8.86
N VAL A 209 -15.83 9.75 -9.21
CA VAL A 209 -15.90 10.22 -10.59
C VAL A 209 -14.51 10.51 -11.15
N GLN A 210 -13.62 11.10 -10.35
CA GLN A 210 -12.23 11.34 -10.74
C GLN A 210 -11.48 10.02 -10.95
N LEU A 211 -11.62 9.06 -10.04
CA LEU A 211 -11.05 7.71 -10.17
C LEU A 211 -11.51 7.04 -11.46
N GLY A 212 -12.80 7.17 -11.81
CA GLY A 212 -13.35 6.65 -13.06
C GLY A 212 -12.73 7.29 -14.31
N LYS A 213 -12.44 8.60 -14.28
CA LYS A 213 -11.75 9.30 -15.37
C LYS A 213 -10.30 8.85 -15.48
N ASP A 214 -9.59 8.76 -14.36
CA ASP A 214 -8.19 8.34 -14.31
C ASP A 214 -8.05 6.89 -14.79
N LEU A 215 -8.96 6.00 -14.39
CA LEU A 215 -9.04 4.62 -14.89
C LEU A 215 -9.19 4.60 -16.42
N LYS A 216 -10.12 5.40 -16.96
CA LYS A 216 -10.35 5.48 -18.41
C LYS A 216 -9.09 5.97 -19.15
N GLU A 217 -8.39 6.94 -18.60
CA GLU A 217 -7.16 7.48 -19.18
C GLU A 217 -6.01 6.48 -19.10
N CYS A 218 -5.76 5.88 -17.94
CA CYS A 218 -4.73 4.87 -17.74
C CYS A 218 -4.92 3.65 -18.66
N TYR A 219 -6.15 3.12 -18.75
CA TYR A 219 -6.48 1.98 -19.61
C TYR A 219 -6.68 2.36 -21.08
N GLY A 220 -6.61 3.64 -21.43
CA GLY A 220 -6.48 4.08 -22.82
C GLY A 220 -5.16 3.65 -23.46
N SER A 221 -4.11 3.45 -22.64
CA SER A 221 -2.83 2.91 -23.09
C SER A 221 -2.90 1.38 -23.22
N ARG A 222 -2.81 0.87 -24.45
CA ARG A 222 -2.78 -0.57 -24.74
C ARG A 222 -1.69 -1.30 -23.94
N LYS A 223 -0.53 -0.65 -23.76
CA LYS A 223 0.59 -1.22 -22.98
C LYS A 223 0.18 -1.46 -21.52
N LEU A 224 -0.42 -0.46 -20.87
CA LEU A 224 -0.86 -0.60 -19.47
C LEU A 224 -1.98 -1.63 -19.32
N LEU A 225 -2.90 -1.69 -20.30
CA LEU A 225 -3.97 -2.68 -20.31
C LEU A 225 -3.43 -4.11 -20.40
N TYR A 226 -2.52 -4.40 -21.34
CA TYR A 226 -1.91 -5.73 -21.46
C TYR A 226 -1.13 -6.11 -20.21
N TRP A 227 -0.34 -5.19 -19.65
CA TRP A 227 0.42 -5.45 -18.42
C TRP A 227 -0.49 -5.69 -17.22
N SER A 228 -1.60 -4.97 -17.11
CA SER A 228 -2.58 -5.17 -16.03
C SER A 228 -3.30 -6.51 -16.17
N LEU A 229 -3.71 -6.88 -17.38
CA LEU A 229 -4.38 -8.17 -17.64
C LEU A 229 -3.45 -9.34 -17.35
N TRP A 230 -2.19 -9.24 -17.78
CA TRP A 230 -1.16 -10.22 -17.47
C TRP A 230 -0.97 -10.37 -15.96
N TRP A 231 -0.82 -9.25 -15.23
CA TRP A 231 -0.70 -9.27 -13.78
C TRP A 231 -1.90 -9.88 -13.09
N ALA A 232 -3.13 -9.55 -13.53
CA ALA A 232 -4.35 -10.09 -12.96
C ALA A 232 -4.43 -11.62 -13.16
N LEU A 233 -4.15 -12.11 -14.37
CA LEU A 233 -4.16 -13.54 -14.68
C LEU A 233 -3.06 -14.30 -13.94
N ALA A 234 -1.84 -13.77 -13.91
CA ALA A 234 -0.72 -14.38 -13.20
C ALA A 234 -0.97 -14.44 -11.69
N THR A 235 -1.49 -13.36 -11.10
CA THR A 235 -1.82 -13.32 -9.65
C THR A 235 -2.95 -14.29 -9.31
N ALA A 236 -3.98 -14.36 -10.15
CA ALA A 236 -5.06 -15.32 -9.97
C ALA A 236 -4.56 -16.77 -10.02
N GLY A 237 -3.72 -17.09 -11.02
CA GLY A 237 -3.11 -18.42 -11.13
C GLY A 237 -2.22 -18.75 -9.94
N PHE A 238 -1.38 -17.81 -9.50
CA PHE A 238 -0.53 -17.97 -8.32
C PHE A 238 -1.35 -18.24 -7.06
N ASN A 239 -2.36 -17.42 -6.78
CA ASN A 239 -3.24 -17.59 -5.62
C ASN A 239 -4.00 -18.92 -5.66
N GLN A 240 -4.39 -19.39 -6.85
CA GLN A 240 -5.05 -20.69 -7.00
C GLN A 240 -4.09 -21.84 -6.70
N VAL A 241 -2.82 -21.76 -7.07
CA VAL A 241 -1.84 -22.78 -6.71
C VAL A 241 -1.60 -22.76 -5.20
N VAL A 242 -1.25 -21.61 -4.63
CA VAL A 242 -0.88 -21.49 -3.21
C VAL A 242 -1.99 -21.94 -2.27
N ASN A 243 -3.25 -21.55 -2.54
CA ASN A 243 -4.36 -21.90 -1.66
C ASN A 243 -4.72 -23.40 -1.69
N TYR A 244 -4.55 -24.08 -2.83
CA TYR A 244 -5.05 -25.44 -3.00
C TYR A 244 -3.96 -26.51 -3.03
N ILE A 245 -2.68 -26.15 -3.18
CA ILE A 245 -1.59 -27.12 -3.27
C ILE A 245 -1.43 -27.93 -1.98
N GLN A 246 -1.53 -27.29 -0.80
CA GLN A 246 -1.40 -27.98 0.48
C GLN A 246 -2.57 -28.96 0.72
N VAL A 247 -3.78 -28.57 0.36
CA VAL A 247 -4.97 -29.44 0.44
C VAL A 247 -4.83 -30.64 -0.51
N LEU A 248 -4.27 -30.41 -1.70
CA LEU A 248 -4.03 -31.48 -2.67
C LEU A 248 -2.98 -32.47 -2.17
N TRP A 249 -1.92 -32.00 -1.51
CA TRP A 249 -0.92 -32.87 -0.89
C TRP A 249 -1.51 -33.70 0.24
N ASP A 250 -2.29 -33.11 1.14
CA ASP A 250 -2.93 -33.86 2.23
C ASP A 250 -3.92 -34.92 1.69
N PHE A 251 -4.63 -34.63 0.60
CA PHE A 251 -5.46 -35.64 -0.07
C PHE A 251 -4.66 -36.82 -0.64
N ARG A 252 -3.42 -36.59 -1.11
CA ARG A 252 -2.56 -37.62 -1.71
C ARG A 252 -1.74 -38.38 -0.67
N ALA A 253 -1.25 -37.71 0.35
CA ALA A 253 -0.45 -38.25 1.44
C ALA A 253 -0.96 -37.63 2.75
N PRO A 254 -1.92 -38.29 3.43
CA PRO A 254 -2.54 -37.75 4.63
C PRO A 254 -1.51 -37.44 5.70
N SER A 255 -1.55 -36.23 6.24
CA SER A 255 -0.67 -35.70 7.28
C SER A 255 -0.57 -36.57 8.54
N HIS A 256 -1.54 -37.44 8.78
CA HIS A 256 -1.54 -38.41 9.88
C HIS A 256 -0.60 -39.62 9.68
N SER A 257 -0.11 -39.85 8.45
CA SER A 257 0.62 -41.07 8.06
C SER A 257 2.04 -40.83 7.56
N SER A 258 2.45 -39.57 7.42
CA SER A 258 3.75 -39.19 6.87
C SER A 258 4.23 -37.89 7.51
N ALA A 259 5.56 -37.76 7.69
CA ALA A 259 6.14 -36.54 8.20
C ALA A 259 5.88 -35.37 7.22
N VAL A 260 5.30 -34.28 7.73
CA VAL A 260 4.91 -33.12 6.93
C VAL A 260 6.06 -32.12 6.85
N TYR A 261 6.50 -31.80 5.63
CA TYR A 261 7.65 -30.90 5.36
C TYR A 261 7.23 -29.63 4.61
N ASN A 262 6.03 -29.12 4.86
CA ASN A 262 5.47 -27.97 4.14
C ASN A 262 6.40 -26.74 4.21
N GLY A 263 7.01 -26.47 5.36
CA GLY A 263 7.93 -25.34 5.51
C GLY A 263 9.25 -25.52 4.75
N ALA A 264 9.74 -26.75 4.59
CA ALA A 264 10.93 -26.99 3.75
C ALA A 264 10.62 -26.76 2.25
N VAL A 265 9.46 -27.24 1.79
CA VAL A 265 9.06 -27.05 0.39
C VAL A 265 8.85 -25.56 0.09
N GLU A 266 8.21 -24.84 1.00
CA GLU A 266 7.97 -23.40 0.87
C GLU A 266 9.28 -22.59 0.90
N ALA A 267 10.24 -22.98 1.75
CA ALA A 267 11.57 -22.36 1.78
C ALA A 267 12.35 -22.53 0.47
N VAL A 268 12.23 -23.68 -0.20
CA VAL A 268 12.89 -23.95 -1.50
C VAL A 268 12.19 -23.24 -2.65
N ALA A 269 10.87 -23.04 -2.54
CA ALA A 269 10.07 -22.37 -3.57
C ALA A 269 10.19 -20.83 -3.55
N THR A 270 10.69 -20.27 -2.46
CA THR A 270 10.86 -18.81 -2.23
C THR A 270 12.20 -18.31 -2.78
#